data_AF-A0A525L561-F1
#
_entry.id   AF-A0A525L561-F1
#
_cell.length_a   1.000
_cell.length_b   1.000
_cell.length_c   1.000
_cell.angle_alpha   90.00
_cell.angle_beta   90.00
_cell.angle_gamma   90.00
#
_symmetry.space_group_name_H-M   'P 1'
#
loop_
_entity.id
_entity.type
_entity.pdbx_description
1 polymer ?
#
loop_
_entity_poly.entity_id
_entity_poly.type
_entity_poly.pdbx_seq_one_letter_code
_entity_poly.pdbx_strand_id
1 'polypeptide(L)'
;MTSEQTKNTLNASAGYAALRHGGAPAWRACAELGLEPARGAHLEQLFRARRSGGPDDPMKPRYARNGRHVADVLAAGGYPVLPARRR
;
A
#
# COMPACT_ATOMS: atom_id res chain seq x y z
N MET A 1 24.84 9.54 2.58
CA MET A 1 24.10 8.45 1.90
C MET A 1 23.88 8.86 0.44
N THR A 2 24.41 8.09 -0.51
CA THR A 2 24.34 8.40 -1.95
C THR A 2 22.97 8.08 -2.54
N SER A 3 22.59 8.76 -3.62
CA SER A 3 21.28 8.61 -4.31
C SER A 3 21.06 7.21 -4.92
N GLU A 4 22.11 6.42 -5.11
CA GLU A 4 22.01 5.02 -5.53
C GLU A 4 21.66 4.09 -4.37
N GLN A 5 22.25 4.32 -3.19
CA GLN A 5 21.95 3.54 -2.00
C GLN A 5 20.47 3.64 -1.63
N THR A 6 19.87 4.83 -1.78
CA THR A 6 18.45 5.05 -1.48
C THR A 6 17.53 4.32 -2.45
N LYS A 7 17.81 4.35 -3.76
CA LYS A 7 17.05 3.61 -4.78
C LYS A 7 17.09 2.10 -4.55
N ASN A 8 18.28 1.56 -4.25
CA ASN A 8 18.45 0.13 -3.99
C ASN A 8 17.67 -0.31 -2.73
N THR A 9 17.65 0.53 -1.70
CA THR A 9 16.88 0.30 -0.48
C THR A 9 15.37 0.36 -0.72
N LEU A 10 14.90 1.31 -1.54
CA LEU A 10 13.50 1.42 -1.92
C LEU A 10 13.04 0.19 -2.72
N ASN A 11 13.84 -0.28 -3.67
CA ASN A 11 13.54 -1.48 -4.46
C ASN A 11 13.44 -2.74 -3.58
N ALA A 12 14.37 -2.93 -2.65
CA ALA A 12 14.33 -4.05 -1.70
C ALA A 12 13.06 -4.01 -0.82
N SER A 13 12.65 -2.81 -0.37
CA SER A 13 11.45 -2.65 0.44
C SER A 13 10.15 -2.91 -0.35
N ALA A 14 10.08 -2.47 -1.61
CA ALA A 14 8.92 -2.68 -2.48
C ALA A 14 8.80 -4.15 -2.89
N GLY A 15 9.91 -4.79 -3.25
CA GLY A 15 9.96 -6.23 -3.55
C GLY A 15 9.54 -7.07 -2.33
N TYR A 16 10.03 -6.71 -1.14
CA TYR A 16 9.66 -7.40 0.09
C TYR A 16 8.14 -7.29 0.35
N ALA A 17 7.60 -6.08 0.29
CA ALA A 17 6.16 -5.86 0.48
C ALA A 17 5.32 -6.63 -0.55
N ALA A 18 5.71 -6.63 -1.83
CA ALA A 18 5.01 -7.37 -2.88
C ALA A 18 4.95 -8.88 -2.59
N LEU A 19 6.07 -9.49 -2.20
CA LEU A 19 6.12 -10.90 -1.82
C LEU A 19 5.24 -11.20 -0.60
N ARG A 20 5.31 -10.35 0.44
CA ARG A 20 4.50 -10.52 1.65
C ARG A 20 3.00 -10.39 1.36
N HIS A 21 2.59 -9.47 0.50
CA HIS A 21 1.19 -9.32 0.05
C HIS A 21 0.74 -10.48 -0.83
N GLY A 22 1.64 -11.07 -1.62
CA GLY A 22 1.41 -12.31 -2.38
C GLY A 22 1.35 -13.57 -1.52
N GLY A 23 1.42 -13.46 -0.19
CA GLY A 23 1.32 -14.57 0.76
C GLY A 23 2.63 -15.27 1.08
N ALA A 24 3.78 -14.81 0.53
CA ALA A 24 5.07 -15.38 0.88
C ALA A 24 5.39 -15.11 2.36
N PRO A 25 5.83 -16.12 3.13
CA PRO A 25 6.29 -15.91 4.51
C PRO A 25 7.60 -15.11 4.52
N ALA A 26 7.88 -14.44 5.64
CA ALA A 26 9.02 -13.52 5.78
C ALA A 26 10.37 -14.15 5.40
N TRP A 27 10.62 -15.40 5.82
CA TRP A 27 11.86 -16.11 5.50
C TRP A 27 12.05 -16.33 3.99
N ARG A 28 10.95 -16.63 3.27
CA ARG A 28 10.97 -16.84 1.82
C ARG A 28 11.22 -15.53 1.09
N ALA A 29 10.58 -14.45 1.52
CA ALA A 29 10.81 -13.11 0.95
C ALA A 29 12.27 -12.64 1.17
N CYS A 30 12.87 -12.95 2.33
CA CYS A 30 14.29 -12.65 2.56
C CYS A 30 15.20 -13.47 1.65
N ALA A 31 14.93 -14.77 1.48
CA ALA A 31 15.71 -15.64 0.62
C ALA A 31 15.65 -15.22 -0.85
N GLU A 32 14.46 -14.90 -1.36
CA GLU A 32 14.26 -14.47 -2.76
C GLU A 32 14.92 -13.11 -3.07
N LEU A 33 15.05 -12.24 -2.06
CA LEU A 33 15.65 -10.91 -2.21
C LEU A 33 17.11 -10.84 -1.76
N GLY A 34 17.71 -11.96 -1.35
CA GLY A 34 19.09 -11.99 -0.83
C GLY A 34 19.31 -11.07 0.37
N LEU A 35 18.31 -10.97 1.26
CA LEU A 35 18.35 -10.06 2.39
C LEU A 35 19.03 -10.70 3.60
N GLU A 36 19.99 -9.98 4.17
CA GLU A 36 20.56 -10.29 5.48
C GLU A 36 19.48 -10.38 6.57
N PRO A 37 19.63 -11.26 7.58
CA PRO A 37 18.62 -11.47 8.62
C PRO A 37 18.18 -10.19 9.34
N ALA A 38 19.14 -9.31 9.67
CA ALA A 38 18.86 -8.04 10.33
C ALA A 38 18.03 -7.09 9.46
N ARG A 39 18.31 -7.09 8.14
CA ARG A 39 17.58 -6.26 7.17
C ARG A 39 16.18 -6.81 6.91
N GLY A 40 16.04 -8.14 6.84
CA GLY A 40 14.76 -8.82 6.78
C GLY A 40 13.88 -8.53 8.00
N ALA A 41 14.45 -8.56 9.21
CA ALA A 41 13.74 -8.23 10.44
C ALA A 41 13.24 -6.77 10.46
N HIS A 42 14.09 -5.83 10.01
CA HIS A 42 13.70 -4.43 9.88
C HIS A 42 12.56 -4.23 8.87
N LEU A 43 12.63 -4.90 7.72
CA LEU A 43 11.58 -4.84 6.70
C LEU A 43 10.26 -5.49 7.16
N GLU A 44 10.32 -6.59 7.90
CA GLU A 44 9.13 -7.20 8.51
C GLU A 44 8.52 -6.28 9.57
N GLN A 45 9.33 -5.58 10.36
CA GLN A 45 8.85 -4.58 11.31
C GLN A 45 8.15 -3.41 10.59
N LEU A 46 8.76 -2.88 9.52
CA LEU A 46 8.16 -1.84 8.69
C LEU A 46 6.87 -2.32 8.00
N PHE A 47 6.87 -3.55 7.49
CA PHE A 47 5.70 -4.15 6.86
C PHE A 47 4.54 -4.31 7.85
N ARG A 48 4.82 -4.75 9.08
CA ARG A 48 3.82 -4.84 10.16
C ARG A 48 3.34 -3.47 10.63
N ALA A 49 4.24 -2.50 10.78
CA ALA A 49 3.89 -1.13 11.15
C ALA A 49 3.03 -0.44 10.08
N ARG A 50 3.26 -0.78 8.80
CA ARG A 50 2.46 -0.31 7.65
C ARG A 50 1.21 -1.15 7.39
N ARG A 51 0.94 -2.20 8.19
CA ARG A 51 -0.14 -3.15 7.90
C ARG A 51 -1.51 -2.46 7.93
N SER A 52 -1.96 -2.14 6.72
CA SER A 52 -3.32 -2.06 6.18
C SER A 52 -4.42 -1.55 7.12
N GLY A 53 -4.89 -0.33 6.85
CA GLY A 53 -6.08 0.27 7.46
C GLY A 53 -6.05 1.79 7.48
N GLY A 54 -4.84 2.38 7.49
CA GLY A 54 -4.66 3.82 7.47
C GLY A 54 -5.00 4.48 6.13
N PRO A 55 -5.28 5.79 6.13
CA PRO A 55 -5.52 6.57 4.91
C PRO A 55 -4.32 6.59 3.95
N ASP A 56 -3.10 6.37 4.46
CA ASP A 56 -1.85 6.43 3.71
C ASP A 56 -1.31 5.06 3.27
N ASP A 57 -2.17 4.03 3.21
CA ASP A 57 -1.75 2.73 2.68
C ASP A 57 -1.24 2.91 1.23
N PRO A 58 0.07 2.68 0.97
CA PRO A 58 0.65 2.87 -0.35
C PRO A 58 0.16 1.83 -1.35
N MET A 59 -0.41 0.72 -0.88
CA MET A 59 -0.97 -0.34 -1.70
C MET A 59 -2.48 -0.16 -1.95
N LYS A 60 -3.14 0.78 -1.24
CA LYS A 60 -4.53 1.12 -1.56
C LYS A 60 -4.60 1.75 -2.96
N PRO A 61 -5.47 1.26 -3.85
CA PRO A 61 -5.73 1.92 -5.12
C PRO A 61 -6.11 3.39 -4.89
N ARG A 62 -5.76 4.29 -5.82
CA ARG A 62 -6.06 5.73 -5.67
C ARG A 62 -7.55 5.99 -5.37
N TYR A 63 -8.45 5.17 -5.90
CA TYR A 63 -9.90 5.25 -5.64
C TYR A 63 -10.30 4.79 -4.22
N ALA A 64 -9.53 3.92 -3.55
CA ALA A 64 -9.80 3.48 -2.18
C ALA A 64 -9.55 4.58 -1.13
N ARG A 65 -9.04 5.75 -1.57
CA ARG A 65 -8.89 6.97 -0.78
C ARG A 65 -10.11 7.90 -0.89
N ASN A 66 -11.13 7.52 -1.66
CA ASN A 66 -12.29 8.39 -1.91
C ASN A 66 -13.22 8.54 -0.70
N GLY A 67 -13.04 7.79 0.39
CA GLY A 67 -14.02 7.77 1.50
C GLY A 67 -14.31 9.17 2.06
N ARG A 68 -13.28 10.02 2.18
CA ARG A 68 -13.44 11.42 2.57
C ARG A 68 -14.25 12.21 1.54
N HIS A 69 -13.89 12.11 0.27
CA HIS A 69 -14.59 12.77 -0.83
C HIS A 69 -16.06 12.33 -0.93
N VAL A 70 -16.34 11.04 -0.78
CA VAL A 70 -17.71 10.50 -0.76
C VAL A 70 -18.48 11.06 0.44
N ALA A 71 -17.87 11.11 1.62
CA ALA A 71 -18.50 11.72 2.80
C ALA A 71 -18.77 13.21 2.57
N ASP A 72 -17.84 13.95 1.97
CA ASP A 72 -18.00 15.37 1.65
C ASP A 72 -19.12 15.61 0.61
N VAL A 73 -19.21 14.76 -0.43
CA VAL A 73 -20.28 14.80 -1.43
C VAL A 73 -21.64 14.51 -0.79
N LEU A 74 -21.72 13.48 0.07
CA LEU A 74 -22.94 13.15 0.79
C LEU A 74 -23.36 14.28 1.75
N ALA A 75 -22.41 14.91 2.44
CA ALA A 75 -22.66 16.07 3.29
C ALA A 75 -23.12 17.30 2.48
N ALA A 76 -22.66 17.45 1.24
CA ALA A 76 -23.08 18.51 0.32
C ALA A 76 -24.45 18.24 -0.36
N GLY A 77 -25.16 17.16 0.00
CA GLY A 77 -26.48 16.82 -0.53
C GLY A 77 -26.49 15.75 -1.61
N GLY A 78 -25.35 15.11 -1.89
CA GLY A 78 -25.23 14.05 -2.89
C GLY A 78 -25.30 14.55 -4.34
N TYR A 79 -25.24 13.61 -5.29
CA TYR A 79 -25.46 13.92 -6.70
C TYR A 79 -26.95 13.81 -7.04
N PRO A 80 -27.50 14.72 -7.87
CA PRO A 80 -28.87 14.58 -8.36
C PRO A 80 -29.00 13.27 -9.14
N VAL A 81 -29.99 12.46 -8.77
CA VAL A 81 -30.32 11.21 -9.47
C VAL A 81 -30.77 11.57 -10.88
N LEU A 82 -30.08 11.04 -11.90
CA LEU A 82 -30.54 11.19 -13.28
C LEU A 82 -31.94 10.59 -13.39
N PRO A 83 -32.94 11.33 -13.90
CA PRO A 83 -34.29 10.80 -14.05
C PRO A 83 -34.25 9.57 -14.96
N ALA A 84 -35.04 8.55 -14.62
CA ALA A 84 -35.18 7.37 -15.46
C ALA A 84 -35.51 7.83 -16.89
N ARG A 85 -34.68 7.42 -17.84
CA ARG A 85 -34.79 7.76 -19.26
C ARG A 85 -36.21 7.42 -19.72
N ARG A 86 -37.06 8.43 -19.93
CA ARG A 86 -38.38 8.26 -20.53
C ARG A 86 -38.15 7.65 -21.91
N ARG A 87 -38.64 6.42 -22.10
CA ARG A 87 -38.73 5.78 -23.41
C ARG A 87 -39.88 6.40 -24.20
#